data_AF-A0A851U7A8-F1
#
_entry.id   AF-A0A851U7A8-F1
#
_cell.length_a   1.000
_cell.length_b   1.000
_cell.length_c   1.000
_cell.angle_alpha   90.00
_cell.angle_beta   90.00
_cell.angle_gamma   90.00
#
_symmetry.space_group_name_H-M   'P 1'
#
loop_
_entity.id
_entity.type
_entity.pdbx_description
1 polymer ?
#
loop_
_entity_poly.entity_id
_entity_poly.type
_entity_poly.pdbx_seq_one_letter_code
_entity_poly.pdbx_strand_id
1 'polypeptide(L)'
;IKPCSTSVMVWPPAQCKQVRSSRRACLIARFNFIYAKERLDAEVLLRPYVCDMETVQRIIYVAAVESFHAAKMAFWKLKRNVKDALARIPCGTLTPCCGSLEIAALDYIACHNNLYDVCCSVQEVICSMNMNPKLPCPSEVDFAVTSSLIRELCCLAFSMQTLLPPLDIAIGIDGELFNRTMYYRSYDSDFTAPLVAYHIWPALMENGTVIVKGEVVTRR
;
A
#
# COMPACT_ATOMS: atom_id res chain seq x y z
N ILE A 1 31.50 22.55 -25.85
CA ILE A 1 30.37 21.91 -25.12
C ILE A 1 30.91 21.46 -23.78
N LYS A 2 30.54 22.12 -22.67
CA LYS A 2 30.99 21.75 -21.31
C LYS A 2 30.12 20.60 -20.79
N PRO A 3 30.68 19.54 -20.17
CA PRO A 3 29.87 18.52 -19.53
C PRO A 3 29.30 19.08 -18.23
N CYS A 4 27.98 18.95 -18.07
CA CYS A 4 27.27 19.31 -16.85
C CYS A 4 27.50 18.19 -15.84
N SER A 5 28.27 18.47 -14.79
CA SER A 5 28.50 17.55 -13.68
C SER A 5 27.23 17.46 -12.83
N THR A 6 26.40 16.45 -13.07
CA THR A 6 25.28 16.13 -12.16
C THR A 6 25.85 15.57 -10.87
N SER A 7 26.12 16.45 -9.90
CA SER A 7 26.53 16.06 -8.56
C SER A 7 25.40 15.27 -7.89
N VAL A 8 25.56 13.96 -7.76
CA VAL A 8 24.72 13.17 -6.86
C VAL A 8 25.01 13.66 -5.45
N MET A 9 24.07 14.39 -4.86
CA MET A 9 24.23 14.99 -3.54
C MET A 9 24.23 13.87 -2.48
N VAL A 10 25.41 13.51 -1.98
CA VAL A 10 25.54 12.55 -0.87
C VAL A 10 25.18 13.27 0.43
N TRP A 11 24.05 12.91 1.03
CA TRP A 11 23.61 13.52 2.28
C TRP A 11 24.31 12.88 3.49
N PRO A 12 24.68 13.66 4.53
CA PRO A 12 25.20 13.11 5.78
C PRO A 12 24.23 12.08 6.41
N PRO A 13 24.74 11.01 7.04
CA PRO A 13 23.92 9.90 7.52
C PRO A 13 22.86 10.29 8.57
N ALA A 14 23.13 11.31 9.39
CA ALA A 14 22.18 11.83 10.37
C ALA A 14 20.99 12.58 9.72
N GLN A 15 21.26 13.35 8.66
CA GLN A 15 20.23 14.07 7.90
C GLN A 15 19.37 13.10 7.08
N CYS A 16 19.99 12.06 6.51
CA CYS A 16 19.29 10.99 5.80
C CYS A 16 18.32 10.21 6.72
N LYS A 17 18.72 9.91 7.97
CA LYS A 17 17.85 9.27 8.96
C LYS A 17 16.65 10.14 9.35
N GLN A 18 16.86 11.42 9.65
CA GLN A 18 15.78 12.33 10.05
C GLN A 18 14.73 12.50 8.94
N VAL A 19 15.17 12.63 7.68
CA VAL A 19 14.26 12.74 6.52
C VAL A 19 13.49 11.44 6.28
N ARG A 20 14.10 10.28 6.51
CA ARG A 20 13.40 8.98 6.43
C ARG A 20 12.37 8.80 7.54
N SER A 21 12.68 9.21 8.77
CA SER A 21 11.74 9.15 9.90
C SER A 21 10.54 10.07 9.70
N SER A 22 10.74 11.30 9.20
CA SER A 22 9.62 12.21 8.90
C SER A 22 8.76 11.71 7.75
N ARG A 23 9.37 11.13 6.71
CA ARG A 23 8.65 10.47 5.59
C ARG A 23 7.82 9.29 6.08
N ARG A 24 8.37 8.43 6.93
CA ARG A 24 7.64 7.29 7.52
C ARG A 24 6.41 7.75 8.29
N ALA A 25 6.56 8.73 9.17
CA ALA A 25 5.43 9.31 9.92
C ALA A 25 4.35 9.91 9.00
N CYS A 26 4.76 10.62 7.94
CA CYS A 26 3.83 11.18 6.96
C CYS A 26 3.02 10.08 6.23
N LEU A 27 3.68 8.98 5.82
CA LEU A 27 3.00 7.85 5.16
C LEU A 27 2.02 7.14 6.10
N ILE A 28 2.38 6.95 7.38
CA ILE A 28 1.47 6.39 8.38
C ILE A 28 0.27 7.32 8.60
N ALA A 29 0.49 8.63 8.70
CA ALA A 29 -0.58 9.61 8.81
C ALA A 29 -1.51 9.59 7.58
N ARG A 30 -0.93 9.43 6.37
CA ARG A 30 -1.72 9.28 5.14
C ARG A 30 -2.54 8.01 5.15
N PHE A 31 -2.00 6.87 5.58
CA PHE A 31 -2.75 5.62 5.73
C PHE A 31 -3.98 5.80 6.64
N ASN A 32 -3.78 6.43 7.80
CA ASN A 32 -4.87 6.73 8.74
C ASN A 32 -5.90 7.70 8.15
N PHE A 33 -5.46 8.67 7.35
CA PHE A 33 -6.37 9.58 6.66
C PHE A 33 -7.25 8.87 5.63
N ILE A 34 -6.66 7.98 4.81
CA ILE A 34 -7.42 7.20 3.83
C ILE A 34 -8.46 6.35 4.57
N TYR A 35 -8.08 5.68 5.66
CA TYR A 35 -9.01 4.92 6.50
C TYR A 35 -10.15 5.78 7.09
N ALA A 36 -9.82 6.97 7.60
CA ALA A 36 -10.78 7.83 8.30
C ALA A 36 -11.72 8.61 7.38
N LYS A 37 -11.30 8.86 6.12
CA LYS A 37 -12.05 9.70 5.18
C LYS A 37 -12.36 8.99 3.87
N GLU A 38 -11.34 8.66 3.08
CA GLU A 38 -11.53 8.17 1.71
C GLU A 38 -12.23 6.82 1.66
N ARG A 39 -12.04 5.99 2.69
CA ARG A 39 -12.82 4.77 2.92
C ARG A 39 -14.31 5.05 3.04
N LEU A 40 -14.70 6.03 3.85
CA LEU A 40 -16.10 6.41 4.05
C LEU A 40 -16.69 7.05 2.78
N ASP A 41 -15.91 7.86 2.08
CA ASP A 41 -16.32 8.41 0.78
C ASP A 41 -16.59 7.28 -0.22
N ALA A 42 -15.76 6.23 -0.25
CA ALA A 42 -15.99 5.05 -1.08
C ALA A 42 -17.22 4.24 -0.64
N GLU A 43 -17.51 4.11 0.66
CA GLU A 43 -18.75 3.50 1.13
C GLU A 43 -19.98 4.25 0.60
N VAL A 44 -19.95 5.59 0.64
CA VAL A 44 -21.04 6.42 0.13
C VAL A 44 -21.24 6.24 -1.37
N LEU A 45 -20.14 6.11 -2.14
CA LEU A 45 -20.20 5.86 -3.58
C LEU A 45 -20.71 4.47 -3.95
N LEU A 46 -20.47 3.46 -3.10
CA LEU A 46 -20.89 2.07 -3.34
C LEU A 46 -22.34 1.78 -2.93
N ARG A 47 -22.84 2.45 -1.89
CA ARG A 47 -24.20 2.24 -1.35
C ARG A 47 -25.34 2.31 -2.37
N PRO A 48 -25.33 3.16 -3.42
CA PRO A 48 -26.37 3.16 -4.44
C PRO A 48 -26.42 1.86 -5.27
N TYR A 49 -25.32 1.10 -5.33
CA TYR A 49 -25.18 -0.12 -6.13
C TYR A 49 -25.25 -1.39 -5.28
N VAL A 50 -24.93 -1.29 -3.98
CA VAL A 50 -24.86 -2.43 -3.06
C VAL A 50 -25.70 -2.16 -1.82
N CYS A 51 -26.73 -2.99 -1.62
CA CYS A 51 -27.68 -2.82 -0.51
C CYS A 51 -27.12 -3.22 0.86
N ASP A 52 -26.14 -4.14 0.89
CA ASP A 52 -25.58 -4.70 2.12
C ASP A 52 -24.25 -4.04 2.49
N MET A 53 -24.16 -3.56 3.74
CA MET A 53 -22.95 -2.91 4.24
C MET A 53 -21.77 -3.86 4.38
N GLU A 54 -22.01 -5.14 4.70
CA GLU A 54 -20.94 -6.13 4.76
C GLU A 54 -20.27 -6.28 3.38
N THR A 55 -21.07 -6.38 2.32
CA THR A 55 -20.58 -6.46 0.94
C THR A 55 -19.81 -5.22 0.54
N VAL A 56 -20.31 -4.02 0.87
CA VAL A 56 -19.58 -2.75 0.63
C VAL A 56 -18.20 -2.76 1.33
N GLN A 57 -18.16 -3.18 2.59
CA GLN A 57 -16.93 -3.24 3.37
C GLN A 57 -15.95 -4.28 2.81
N ARG A 58 -16.44 -5.45 2.37
CA ARG A 58 -15.63 -6.47 1.68
C ARG A 58 -15.03 -5.94 0.38
N ILE A 59 -15.79 -5.21 -0.44
CA ILE A 59 -15.30 -4.57 -1.66
C ILE A 59 -14.14 -3.62 -1.33
N ILE A 60 -14.31 -2.77 -0.33
CA ILE A 60 -13.29 -1.79 0.08
C ILE A 60 -12.03 -2.48 0.62
N TYR A 61 -12.19 -3.51 1.45
CA TYR A 61 -11.07 -4.29 1.96
C TYR A 61 -10.29 -4.96 0.83
N VAL A 62 -10.98 -5.61 -0.12
CA VAL A 62 -10.32 -6.22 -1.29
C VAL A 62 -9.63 -5.16 -2.14
N ALA A 63 -10.25 -4.00 -2.39
CA ALA A 63 -9.62 -2.89 -3.09
C ALA A 63 -8.32 -2.45 -2.41
N ALA A 64 -8.28 -2.38 -1.07
CA ALA A 64 -7.07 -2.09 -0.31
C ALA A 64 -5.99 -3.17 -0.48
N VAL A 65 -6.37 -4.45 -0.35
CA VAL A 65 -5.42 -5.57 -0.51
C VAL A 65 -4.81 -5.59 -1.91
N GLU A 66 -5.65 -5.52 -2.94
CA GLU A 66 -5.22 -5.54 -4.34
C GLU A 66 -4.39 -4.30 -4.69
N SER A 67 -4.72 -3.12 -4.16
CA SER A 67 -3.94 -1.89 -4.39
C SER A 67 -2.52 -2.01 -3.83
N PHE A 68 -2.36 -2.55 -2.62
CA PHE A 68 -1.04 -2.80 -2.04
C PHE A 68 -0.29 -3.87 -2.82
N HIS A 69 -0.97 -4.91 -3.30
CA HIS A 69 -0.35 -5.94 -4.13
C HIS A 69 0.18 -5.37 -5.46
N ALA A 70 -0.67 -4.70 -6.23
CA ALA A 70 -0.32 -4.13 -7.54
C ALA A 70 0.80 -3.10 -7.43
N ALA A 71 0.71 -2.18 -6.46
CA ALA A 71 1.74 -1.18 -6.23
C ALA A 71 3.09 -1.80 -5.84
N LYS A 72 3.08 -2.86 -5.02
CA LYS A 72 4.29 -3.60 -4.63
C LYS A 72 4.92 -4.32 -5.82
N MET A 73 4.13 -4.96 -6.68
CA MET A 73 4.63 -5.58 -7.90
C MET A 73 5.24 -4.55 -8.86
N ALA A 74 4.56 -3.42 -9.07
CA ALA A 74 5.07 -2.31 -9.87
C ALA A 74 6.40 -1.76 -9.31
N PHE A 75 6.48 -1.58 -7.99
CA PHE A 75 7.69 -1.12 -7.31
C PHE A 75 8.85 -2.12 -7.47
N TRP A 76 8.62 -3.42 -7.30
CA TRP A 76 9.67 -4.44 -7.48
C TRP A 76 10.20 -4.47 -8.90
N LYS A 77 9.32 -4.34 -9.91
CA LYS A 77 9.71 -4.25 -11.32
C LYS A 77 10.58 -3.01 -11.57
N LEU A 78 10.16 -1.85 -11.06
CA LEU A 78 10.94 -0.61 -11.20
C LEU A 78 12.28 -0.70 -10.47
N LYS A 79 12.30 -1.17 -9.21
CA LYS A 79 13.51 -1.32 -8.40
C LYS A 79 14.54 -2.21 -9.07
N ARG A 80 14.10 -3.30 -9.71
CA ARG A 80 14.99 -4.15 -10.53
C ARG A 80 15.62 -3.35 -11.67
N ASN A 81 14.79 -2.68 -12.47
CA ASN A 81 15.28 -1.89 -13.61
C ASN A 81 16.25 -0.76 -13.19
N VAL A 82 15.96 -0.07 -12.09
CA VAL A 82 16.82 0.98 -11.53
C VAL A 82 18.14 0.40 -11.04
N LYS A 83 18.11 -0.73 -10.32
CA LYS A 83 19.34 -1.41 -9.88
C LYS A 83 20.21 -1.83 -11.07
N ASP A 84 19.60 -2.39 -12.11
CA ASP A 84 20.33 -2.81 -13.31
C ASP A 84 20.92 -1.61 -14.07
N ALA A 85 20.19 -0.48 -14.13
CA ALA A 85 20.69 0.75 -14.73
C ALA A 85 21.86 1.35 -13.93
N LEU A 86 21.74 1.41 -12.61
CA LEU A 86 22.79 1.91 -11.71
C LEU A 86 24.05 1.01 -11.75
N ALA A 87 23.89 -0.31 -11.86
CA ALA A 87 25.00 -1.25 -11.96
C ALA A 87 25.81 -1.11 -13.27
N ARG A 88 25.21 -0.58 -14.33
CA ARG A 88 25.88 -0.36 -15.63
C ARG A 88 26.69 0.93 -15.70
N ILE A 89 26.60 1.81 -14.71
CA ILE A 89 27.35 3.07 -14.68
C ILE A 89 28.84 2.73 -14.43
N PRO A 90 29.78 3.04 -15.36
CA PRO A 90 31.19 2.73 -15.19
C PRO A 90 31.74 3.46 -13.96
N CYS A 91 32.16 2.70 -12.95
CA CYS A 91 32.58 3.26 -11.68
C CYS A 91 34.01 3.80 -11.76
N GLY A 92 34.15 5.13 -11.81
CA GLY A 92 35.38 5.79 -11.40
C GLY A 92 35.48 5.80 -9.87
N THR A 93 36.36 4.96 -9.31
CA THR A 93 36.93 5.04 -7.95
C THR A 93 36.07 4.87 -6.68
N LEU A 94 34.76 4.60 -6.73
CA LEU A 94 33.98 4.36 -5.50
C LEU A 94 32.95 3.23 -5.70
N THR A 95 33.40 1.99 -5.52
CA THR A 95 32.55 0.80 -5.46
C THR A 95 31.46 1.01 -4.40
N PRO A 96 30.17 1.04 -4.76
CA PRO A 96 29.13 0.92 -3.77
C PRO A 96 29.10 -0.56 -3.32
N CYS A 97 29.38 -0.84 -2.04
CA CYS A 97 29.00 -2.12 -1.44
C CYS A 97 27.54 -2.44 -1.79
N CYS A 98 27.14 -3.72 -1.88
CA CYS A 98 25.77 -4.12 -2.27
C CYS A 98 24.66 -3.35 -1.50
N GLY A 99 24.88 -3.03 -0.22
CA GLY A 99 23.98 -2.17 0.58
C GLY A 99 23.84 -0.73 0.06
N SER A 100 24.88 -0.16 -0.56
CA SER A 100 24.83 1.16 -1.19
C SER A 100 24.06 1.17 -2.51
N LEU A 101 24.04 0.07 -3.29
CA LEU A 101 23.24 0.02 -4.52
C LEU A 101 21.75 -0.08 -4.23
N GLU A 102 21.38 -0.89 -3.23
CA GLU A 102 19.99 -0.98 -2.78
C GLU A 102 19.49 0.34 -2.21
N ILE A 103 20.25 0.95 -1.31
CA ILE A 103 19.91 2.26 -0.74
C ILE A 103 19.84 3.34 -1.83
N ALA A 104 20.80 3.37 -2.77
CA ALA A 104 20.77 4.31 -3.88
C ALA A 104 19.55 4.12 -4.79
N ALA A 105 19.13 2.87 -5.06
CA ALA A 105 17.93 2.62 -5.84
C ALA A 105 16.66 3.09 -5.11
N LEU A 106 16.57 2.85 -3.80
CA LEU A 106 15.44 3.33 -2.98
C LEU A 106 15.39 4.86 -2.95
N ASP A 107 16.51 5.54 -2.70
CA ASP A 107 16.58 7.00 -2.68
C ASP A 107 16.29 7.60 -4.07
N TYR A 108 16.76 6.96 -5.15
CA TYR A 108 16.46 7.39 -6.52
C TYR A 108 14.96 7.32 -6.81
N ILE A 109 14.31 6.20 -6.51
CA ILE A 109 12.85 6.03 -6.74
C ILE A 109 12.06 7.00 -5.85
N ALA A 110 12.48 7.16 -4.59
CA ALA A 110 11.87 8.07 -3.63
C ALA A 110 11.86 9.54 -4.07
N CYS A 111 12.81 9.96 -4.92
CA CYS A 111 12.92 11.30 -5.49
C CYS A 111 12.24 11.45 -6.85
N HIS A 112 11.88 10.34 -7.51
CA HIS A 112 11.30 10.34 -8.86
C HIS A 112 9.94 9.62 -8.85
N ASN A 113 8.99 10.14 -8.08
CA ASN A 113 7.64 9.57 -7.95
C ASN A 113 6.88 9.50 -9.28
N ASN A 114 7.23 10.33 -10.27
CA ASN A 114 6.64 10.32 -11.61
C ASN A 114 6.97 9.06 -12.44
N LEU A 115 7.91 8.23 -11.97
CA LEU A 115 8.21 6.94 -12.60
C LEU A 115 7.11 5.90 -12.36
N TYR A 116 6.23 6.14 -11.37
CA TYR A 116 5.14 5.22 -11.06
C TYR A 116 3.92 5.49 -11.93
N ASP A 117 3.60 4.55 -12.82
CA ASP A 117 2.34 4.54 -13.56
C ASP A 117 1.20 4.00 -12.69
N VAL A 118 0.64 4.89 -11.88
CA VAL A 118 -0.50 4.57 -11.02
C VAL A 118 -1.75 4.18 -11.83
N CYS A 119 -1.91 4.69 -13.06
CA CYS A 119 -3.08 4.37 -13.88
C CYS A 119 -3.08 2.90 -14.30
N CYS A 120 -1.90 2.35 -14.65
CA CYS A 120 -1.75 0.91 -14.88
C CYS A 120 -2.11 0.08 -13.64
N SER A 121 -1.64 0.46 -12.46
CA SER A 121 -1.97 -0.27 -11.22
C SER A 121 -3.46 -0.17 -10.87
N VAL A 122 -4.10 0.99 -11.05
CA VAL A 122 -5.54 1.13 -10.83
C VAL A 122 -6.32 0.18 -11.73
N GLN A 123 -5.95 0.09 -13.02
CA GLN A 123 -6.60 -0.84 -13.94
C GLN A 123 -6.37 -2.31 -13.55
N GLU A 124 -5.16 -2.66 -13.15
CA GLU A 124 -4.82 -4.01 -12.66
C GLU A 124 -5.68 -4.39 -11.46
N VAL A 125 -5.84 -3.48 -10.49
CA VAL A 125 -6.69 -3.68 -9.30
C VAL A 125 -8.15 -3.91 -9.70
N ILE A 126 -8.71 -3.08 -10.58
CA ILE A 126 -10.10 -3.24 -11.04
C ILE A 126 -10.27 -4.60 -11.74
N CYS A 127 -9.30 -5.00 -12.58
CA CYS A 127 -9.30 -6.32 -13.21
C CYS A 127 -9.25 -7.46 -12.18
N SER A 128 -8.39 -7.37 -11.16
CA SER A 128 -8.31 -8.35 -10.07
C SER A 128 -9.63 -8.44 -9.28
N MET A 129 -10.22 -7.29 -8.95
CA MET A 129 -11.51 -7.23 -8.25
C MET A 129 -12.63 -7.88 -9.06
N ASN A 130 -12.69 -7.62 -10.38
CA ASN A 130 -13.69 -8.23 -11.27
C ASN A 130 -13.59 -9.76 -11.36
N MET A 131 -12.43 -10.32 -11.05
CA MET A 131 -12.18 -11.77 -11.05
C MET A 131 -12.32 -12.40 -9.65
N ASN A 132 -12.62 -11.60 -8.61
CA ASN A 132 -12.65 -12.07 -7.24
C ASN A 132 -13.99 -12.76 -6.92
N PRO A 133 -14.00 -14.08 -6.61
CA PRO A 133 -15.24 -14.81 -6.38
C PRO A 133 -15.98 -14.43 -5.09
N LYS A 134 -15.34 -13.66 -4.20
CA LYS A 134 -15.97 -13.16 -2.97
C LYS A 134 -16.72 -11.85 -3.16
N LEU A 135 -16.56 -11.19 -4.32
CA LEU A 135 -17.20 -9.92 -4.62
C LEU A 135 -18.43 -10.12 -5.51
N PRO A 136 -19.37 -9.16 -5.50
CA PRO A 136 -20.51 -9.17 -6.41
C PRO A 136 -20.07 -9.23 -7.87
N CYS A 137 -20.95 -9.72 -8.73
CA CYS A 137 -20.66 -9.80 -10.15
C CYS A 137 -20.41 -8.39 -10.73
N PRO A 138 -19.43 -8.20 -11.64
CA PRO A 138 -19.19 -6.91 -12.28
C PRO A 138 -20.40 -6.33 -13.04
N SER A 139 -21.37 -7.18 -13.42
CA SER A 139 -22.64 -6.73 -14.01
C SER A 139 -23.55 -6.01 -13.01
N GLU A 140 -23.33 -6.22 -11.72
CA GLU A 140 -24.10 -5.61 -10.62
C GLU A 140 -23.41 -4.35 -10.09
N VAL A 141 -22.08 -4.34 -10.05
CA VAL A 141 -21.28 -3.23 -9.52
C VAL A 141 -20.09 -2.94 -10.42
N ASP A 142 -20.02 -1.72 -10.96
CA ASP A 142 -18.81 -1.24 -11.61
C ASP A 142 -17.78 -0.78 -10.57
N PHE A 143 -16.76 -1.59 -10.29
CA PHE A 143 -15.72 -1.24 -9.31
C PHE A 143 -14.90 0.01 -9.70
N ALA A 144 -15.02 0.51 -10.94
CA ALA A 144 -14.40 1.78 -11.33
C ALA A 144 -14.90 2.97 -10.47
N VAL A 145 -16.07 2.88 -9.83
CA VAL A 145 -16.53 3.90 -8.86
C VAL A 145 -15.58 4.06 -7.67
N THR A 146 -14.76 3.05 -7.37
CA THR A 146 -13.75 3.08 -6.30
C THR A 146 -12.36 3.53 -6.76
N SER A 147 -12.21 3.93 -8.03
CA SER A 147 -10.91 4.30 -8.62
C SER A 147 -10.17 5.40 -7.86
N SER A 148 -10.91 6.33 -7.24
CA SER A 148 -10.31 7.37 -6.41
C SER A 148 -9.59 6.78 -5.20
N LEU A 149 -10.26 5.88 -4.46
CA LEU A 149 -9.68 5.19 -3.31
C LEU A 149 -8.51 4.29 -3.75
N ILE A 150 -8.69 3.51 -4.81
CA ILE A 150 -7.64 2.63 -5.37
C ILE A 150 -6.38 3.43 -5.74
N ARG A 151 -6.54 4.58 -6.39
CA ARG A 151 -5.43 5.45 -6.78
C ARG A 151 -4.63 5.90 -5.56
N GLU A 152 -5.31 6.37 -4.52
CA GLU A 152 -4.66 6.86 -3.30
C GLU A 152 -3.93 5.75 -2.55
N LEU A 153 -4.53 4.56 -2.47
CA LEU A 153 -3.91 3.38 -1.89
C LEU A 153 -2.69 2.90 -2.69
N CYS A 154 -2.78 2.87 -4.02
CA CYS A 154 -1.66 2.53 -4.90
C CYS A 154 -0.48 3.50 -4.72
N CYS A 155 -0.74 4.81 -4.75
CA CYS A 155 0.28 5.84 -4.51
C CYS A 155 0.93 5.70 -3.14
N LEU A 156 0.13 5.46 -2.10
CA LEU A 156 0.60 5.27 -0.74
C LEU A 156 1.46 4.01 -0.62
N ALA A 157 0.95 2.86 -1.08
CA ALA A 157 1.63 1.58 -1.01
C ALA A 157 2.95 1.60 -1.77
N PHE A 158 2.99 2.18 -2.97
CA PHE A 158 4.23 2.37 -3.73
C PHE A 158 5.25 3.20 -2.94
N SER A 159 4.80 4.31 -2.34
CA SER A 159 5.67 5.17 -1.52
C SER A 159 6.17 4.45 -0.26
N MET A 160 5.35 3.60 0.35
CA MET A 160 5.74 2.78 1.51
C MET A 160 6.85 1.78 1.20
N GLN A 161 6.92 1.27 -0.04
CA GLN A 161 7.99 0.34 -0.46
C GLN A 161 9.38 1.00 -0.58
N THR A 162 9.44 2.33 -0.63
CA THR A 162 10.72 3.07 -0.61
C THR A 162 11.37 3.14 0.77
N LEU A 163 10.63 2.81 1.84
CA LEU A 163 11.14 2.82 3.20
C LEU A 163 12.05 1.62 3.46
N LEU A 164 12.92 1.74 4.47
CA LEU A 164 13.77 0.66 4.94
C LEU A 164 13.69 0.57 6.47
N PRO A 165 12.97 -0.41 7.04
CA PRO A 165 12.16 -1.43 6.37
C PRO A 165 10.91 -0.86 5.64
N PRO A 166 10.35 -1.57 4.64
CA PRO A 166 9.12 -1.16 3.98
C PRO A 166 7.91 -1.35 4.91
N LEU A 167 6.89 -0.51 4.72
CA LEU A 167 5.57 -0.72 5.31
C LEU A 167 4.71 -1.50 4.32
N ASP A 168 3.92 -2.44 4.84
CA ASP A 168 2.98 -3.24 4.06
C ASP A 168 1.75 -3.55 4.92
N ILE A 169 0.76 -4.23 4.37
CA ILE A 169 -0.47 -4.58 5.07
C ILE A 169 -0.53 -6.06 5.45
N ALA A 170 -1.25 -6.37 6.53
CA ALA A 170 -1.65 -7.74 6.85
C ALA A 170 -2.83 -8.16 5.98
N ILE A 171 -2.68 -9.30 5.30
CA ILE A 171 -3.76 -9.95 4.54
C ILE A 171 -4.48 -10.90 5.50
N GLY A 172 -5.69 -10.52 5.88
CA GLY A 172 -6.60 -11.33 6.67
C GLY A 172 -7.43 -12.31 5.84
N ILE A 173 -7.88 -13.37 6.50
CA ILE A 173 -8.67 -14.45 5.93
C ILE A 173 -9.97 -14.56 6.73
N ASP A 174 -11.11 -14.60 6.04
CA ASP A 174 -12.40 -14.83 6.69
C ASP A 174 -12.39 -16.16 7.46
N GLY A 175 -12.88 -16.16 8.68
CA GLY A 175 -12.87 -17.30 9.60
C GLY A 175 -11.61 -17.42 10.45
N GLU A 176 -10.65 -16.50 10.35
CA GLU A 176 -9.48 -16.53 11.23
C GLU A 176 -9.83 -16.17 12.69
N LEU A 177 -8.98 -16.60 13.62
CA LEU A 177 -9.13 -16.22 15.04
C LEU A 177 -8.87 -14.73 15.21
N PHE A 178 -9.79 -14.05 15.89
CA PHE A 178 -9.64 -12.63 16.18
C PHE A 178 -8.37 -12.35 16.99
N ASN A 179 -7.50 -11.52 16.41
CA ASN A 179 -6.29 -11.05 17.07
C ASN A 179 -6.41 -9.58 17.52
N ARG A 180 -6.54 -9.37 18.84
CA ARG A 180 -6.67 -8.03 19.44
C ARG A 180 -5.42 -7.15 19.27
N THR A 181 -4.24 -7.72 18.98
CA THR A 181 -3.04 -6.92 18.70
C THR A 181 -3.08 -6.34 17.29
N MET A 182 -3.66 -7.06 16.33
CA MET A 182 -3.74 -6.64 14.93
C MET A 182 -5.00 -5.82 14.60
N TYR A 183 -6.12 -6.08 15.26
CA TYR A 183 -7.41 -5.52 14.84
C TYR A 183 -8.23 -4.92 15.98
N TYR A 184 -8.98 -3.88 15.66
CA TYR A 184 -10.16 -3.46 16.39
C TYR A 184 -11.38 -4.24 15.90
N ARG A 185 -12.34 -4.50 16.81
CA ARG A 185 -13.67 -4.96 16.42
C ARG A 185 -14.52 -3.74 16.10
N SER A 186 -15.18 -3.77 14.96
CA SER A 186 -16.21 -2.78 14.62
C SER A 186 -17.40 -2.91 15.58
N TYR A 187 -18.16 -1.83 15.71
CA TYR A 187 -19.26 -1.70 16.68
C TYR A 187 -20.39 -2.73 16.47
N ASP A 188 -20.55 -3.24 15.26
CA ASP A 188 -21.56 -4.23 14.85
C ASP A 188 -21.10 -5.69 15.04
N SER A 189 -19.95 -5.90 15.67
CA SER A 189 -19.40 -7.21 15.99
C SER A 189 -20.12 -7.92 17.14
N ASP A 190 -20.24 -9.24 17.08
CA ASP A 190 -20.43 -10.07 18.27
C ASP A 190 -19.09 -10.20 19.03
N PHE A 191 -18.94 -9.47 20.12
CA PHE A 191 -17.73 -9.46 20.97
C PHE A 191 -17.44 -10.80 21.65
N THR A 192 -18.40 -11.72 21.68
CA THR A 192 -18.21 -13.09 22.20
C THR A 192 -17.73 -14.07 21.11
N ALA A 193 -17.88 -13.73 19.83
CA ALA A 193 -17.46 -14.58 18.74
C ALA A 193 -15.93 -14.61 18.61
N PRO A 194 -15.29 -15.79 18.51
CA PRO A 194 -13.84 -15.89 18.37
C PRO A 194 -13.36 -15.66 16.93
N LEU A 195 -14.24 -15.82 15.93
CA LEU A 195 -13.88 -15.80 14.51
C LEU A 195 -14.18 -14.45 13.86
N VAL A 196 -13.30 -14.04 12.96
CA VAL A 196 -13.50 -12.90 12.05
C VAL A 196 -14.46 -13.32 10.94
N ALA A 197 -15.58 -12.63 10.81
CA ALA A 197 -16.52 -12.84 9.71
C ALA A 197 -15.98 -12.23 8.41
N TYR A 198 -15.47 -11.00 8.50
CA TYR A 198 -14.80 -10.30 7.41
C TYR A 198 -13.95 -9.12 7.92
N HIS A 199 -13.07 -8.64 7.07
CA HIS A 199 -12.21 -7.48 7.33
C HIS A 199 -12.80 -6.23 6.71
N ILE A 200 -12.75 -5.11 7.44
CA ILE A 200 -13.13 -3.78 6.95
C ILE A 200 -11.89 -3.03 6.47
N TRP A 201 -10.79 -3.14 7.22
CA TRP A 201 -9.54 -2.45 6.91
C TRP A 201 -8.32 -3.28 7.34
N PRO A 202 -7.28 -3.38 6.51
CA PRO A 202 -6.10 -4.15 6.87
C PRO A 202 -5.26 -3.46 7.96
N ALA A 203 -4.54 -4.26 8.75
CA ALA A 203 -3.54 -3.74 9.68
C ALA A 203 -2.28 -3.31 8.91
N LEU A 204 -1.67 -2.19 9.30
CA LEU A 204 -0.39 -1.75 8.75
C LEU A 204 0.75 -2.39 9.54
N MET A 205 1.68 -3.00 8.82
CA MET A 205 2.75 -3.83 9.35
C MET A 205 4.12 -3.30 8.95
N GLU A 206 5.09 -3.50 9.83
CA GLU A 206 6.51 -3.26 9.58
C GLU A 206 7.31 -4.42 10.18
N ASN A 207 8.02 -5.20 9.36
CA ASN A 207 8.82 -6.35 9.81
C ASN A 207 8.07 -7.27 10.80
N GLY A 208 6.80 -7.58 10.52
CA GLY A 208 5.96 -8.45 11.36
C GLY A 208 5.39 -7.79 12.62
N THR A 209 5.65 -6.49 12.84
CA THR A 209 5.07 -5.72 13.94
C THR A 209 3.90 -4.88 13.44
N VAL A 210 2.81 -4.84 14.21
CA VAL A 210 1.65 -3.99 13.93
C VAL A 210 2.00 -2.55 14.27
N ILE A 211 1.94 -1.66 13.27
CA ILE A 211 2.14 -0.22 13.41
C ILE A 211 0.79 0.49 13.57
N VAL A 212 -0.20 0.08 12.78
CA VAL A 212 -1.58 0.55 12.87
C VAL A 212 -2.49 -0.66 12.85
N LYS A 213 -3.44 -0.74 13.80
CA LYS A 213 -4.41 -1.81 13.81
C LYS A 213 -5.40 -1.67 12.65
N GLY A 214 -5.78 -2.80 12.07
CA GLY A 214 -6.90 -2.86 11.14
C GLY A 214 -8.24 -2.89 11.87
N GLU A 215 -9.29 -3.17 11.12
CA GLU A 215 -10.66 -3.27 11.63
C GLU A 215 -11.35 -4.49 11.04
N VAL A 216 -12.07 -5.22 11.88
CA VAL A 216 -12.78 -6.46 11.53
C VAL A 216 -14.16 -6.53 12.15
N VAL A 217 -15.01 -7.36 11.55
CA VAL A 217 -16.30 -7.78 12.11
C VAL A 217 -16.21 -9.23 12.52
N THR A 218 -16.74 -9.57 13.69
CA THR A 218 -16.79 -10.94 14.21
C THR A 218 -18.23 -11.39 14.40
N ARG A 219 -18.56 -12.61 13.98
CA ARG A 219 -19.90 -13.21 14.11
C ARG A 219 -19.79 -14.70 14.45
N ARG A 220 -20.86 -15.25 15.03
CA ARG A 220 -21.00 -16.69 15.32
C ARG A 220 -21.37 -17.48 14.08
#